data_AF-A0A3B9A403-F1
#
_entry.id   AF-A0A3B9A403-F1
#
_cell.length_a   1.000
_cell.length_b   1.000
_cell.length_c   1.000
_cell.angle_alpha   90.00
_cell.angle_beta   90.00
_cell.angle_gamma   90.00
#
_symmetry.space_group_name_H-M   'P 1'
#
loop_
_entity.id
_entity.type
_entity.pdbx_description
1 polymer ?
#
loop_
_entity_poly.entity_id
_entity_poly.type
_entity_poly.pdbx_seq_one_letter_code
_entity_poly.pdbx_strand_id
1 'polypeptide(L)'
;MQIMPATGQELAGRYGYPDFQVEDLHNPLINIRLGAKYLATQRDYFGGDLYLALAAYNGGPGNAYYWSQLSNGDPDLFLEVIRFEETQRYIRSIAELMNIYRLIYERK
;
A
#
# COMPACT_ATOMS: atom_id res chain seq x y z
N MET A 1 -1.69 -7.58 -7.21
CA MET A 1 -1.62 -6.54 -6.16
C MET A 1 -2.97 -5.88 -5.84
N GLN A 2 -4.12 -6.42 -6.31
CA GLN A 2 -5.47 -5.96 -5.90
C GLN A 2 -5.71 -4.44 -6.06
N ILE A 3 -5.21 -3.86 -7.16
CA ILE A 3 -5.43 -2.45 -7.46
C ILE A 3 -6.89 -2.24 -7.90
N MET A 4 -7.54 -1.23 -7.31
CA MET A 4 -8.89 -0.84 -7.69
C MET A 4 -8.91 -0.23 -9.11
N PRO A 5 -9.95 -0.47 -9.93
CA PRO A 5 -10.02 0.04 -11.30
C PRO A 5 -9.74 1.55 -11.44
N ALA A 6 -10.35 2.37 -10.58
CA ALA A 6 -10.13 3.82 -10.57
C ALA A 6 -8.67 4.20 -10.28
N THR A 7 -8.05 3.52 -9.31
CA THR A 7 -6.62 3.71 -8.98
C THR A 7 -5.73 3.24 -10.13
N GLY A 8 -6.08 2.14 -10.80
CA GLY A 8 -5.38 1.67 -12.00
C GLY A 8 -5.37 2.71 -13.10
N GLN A 9 -6.53 3.31 -13.39
CA GLN A 9 -6.67 4.36 -14.40
C GLN A 9 -5.83 5.61 -14.08
N GLU A 10 -5.87 6.04 -12.82
CA GLU A 10 -5.08 7.19 -12.35
C GLU A 10 -3.57 6.94 -12.51
N LEU A 11 -3.10 5.78 -12.06
CA LEU A 11 -1.68 5.40 -12.13
C LEU A 11 -1.22 5.21 -13.57
N ALA A 12 -2.06 4.63 -14.42
CA ALA A 12 -1.78 4.47 -15.84
C ALA A 12 -1.57 5.83 -16.53
N GLY A 13 -2.47 6.78 -16.28
CA GLY A 13 -2.32 8.16 -16.77
C GLY A 13 -1.06 8.83 -16.25
N ARG A 14 -0.75 8.65 -14.96
CA ARG A 14 0.44 9.26 -14.32
C ARG A 14 1.76 8.67 -14.82
N TYR A 15 1.81 7.37 -15.10
CA TYR A 15 3.04 6.65 -15.43
C TYR A 15 3.20 6.29 -16.90
N GLY A 16 2.36 6.86 -17.78
CA GLY A 16 2.54 6.77 -19.23
C GLY A 16 2.10 5.43 -19.82
N TYR A 17 0.93 4.93 -19.43
CA TYR A 17 0.25 3.78 -20.04
C TYR A 17 -0.98 4.28 -20.83
N PRO A 18 -0.80 4.85 -22.04
CA PRO A 18 -1.83 5.60 -22.75
C PRO A 18 -3.05 4.77 -23.20
N ASP A 19 -2.89 3.46 -23.38
CA ASP A 19 -3.95 2.56 -23.86
C ASP A 19 -4.50 1.62 -22.76
N PHE A 20 -4.24 1.96 -21.49
CA PHE A 20 -4.64 1.12 -20.35
C PHE A 20 -6.15 0.87 -20.32
N GLN A 21 -6.53 -0.40 -20.23
CA GLN A 21 -7.87 -0.88 -19.94
C GLN A 21 -7.93 -1.49 -18.54
N VAL A 22 -9.10 -1.50 -17.91
CA VAL A 22 -9.25 -2.09 -16.56
C VAL A 22 -8.87 -3.58 -16.57
N GLU A 23 -9.13 -4.27 -17.68
CA GLU A 23 -8.79 -5.67 -17.90
C GLU A 23 -7.27 -5.92 -17.86
N ASP A 24 -6.45 -4.91 -18.14
CA ASP A 24 -4.99 -5.00 -18.02
C ASP A 24 -4.54 -5.24 -16.58
N LEU A 25 -5.39 -4.96 -15.58
CA LEU A 25 -5.13 -5.33 -14.20
C LEU A 25 -5.09 -6.85 -13.99
N HIS A 26 -5.63 -7.65 -14.91
CA HIS A 26 -5.46 -9.10 -14.90
C HIS A 26 -4.11 -9.56 -15.45
N ASN A 27 -3.38 -8.70 -16.17
CA ASN A 27 -2.01 -8.98 -16.59
C ASN A 27 -1.05 -8.84 -15.39
N PRO A 28 -0.37 -9.91 -14.95
CA PRO A 28 0.49 -9.86 -13.78
C PRO A 28 1.62 -8.82 -13.87
N LEU A 29 2.19 -8.62 -15.07
CA LEU A 29 3.29 -7.67 -15.27
C LEU A 29 2.84 -6.22 -15.11
N ILE A 30 1.66 -5.89 -15.64
CA ILE A 30 1.07 -4.55 -15.51
C ILE A 30 0.64 -4.34 -14.06
N ASN A 31 -0.04 -5.32 -13.48
CA ASN A 31 -0.55 -5.23 -12.12
C ASN A 31 0.56 -5.07 -11.07
N ILE A 32 1.67 -5.79 -11.20
CA ILE A 32 2.83 -5.66 -10.31
C ILE A 32 3.49 -4.28 -10.49
N ARG A 33 3.67 -3.81 -11.73
CA ARG A 33 4.29 -2.50 -11.98
C ARG A 33 3.46 -1.35 -11.39
N LEU A 34 2.16 -1.33 -11.67
CA LEU A 34 1.26 -0.29 -11.15
C LEU A 34 1.16 -0.39 -9.62
N GLY A 35 1.03 -1.59 -9.06
CA GLY A 35 0.97 -1.79 -7.61
C GLY A 35 2.26 -1.37 -6.89
N ALA A 36 3.42 -1.70 -7.43
CA ALA A 36 4.71 -1.27 -6.86
C ALA A 36 4.87 0.26 -6.92
N LYS A 37 4.46 0.89 -8.03
CA LYS A 37 4.45 2.35 -8.16
C LYS A 37 3.49 3.02 -7.18
N TYR A 38 2.31 2.43 -6.98
CA TYR A 38 1.34 2.93 -6.01
C TYR A 38 1.89 2.86 -4.60
N LEU A 39 2.45 1.71 -4.20
CA LEU A 39 3.08 1.53 -2.89
C LEU A 39 4.23 2.53 -2.67
N ALA A 40 5.08 2.73 -3.67
CA ALA A 40 6.15 3.72 -3.61
C ALA A 40 5.60 5.15 -3.42
N THR A 41 4.52 5.49 -4.14
CA THR A 41 3.87 6.80 -4.00
C THR A 41 3.37 7.02 -2.57
N GLN A 42 2.75 6.02 -1.95
CA GLN A 42 2.26 6.13 -0.58
C GLN A 42 3.43 6.25 0.41
N ARG A 43 4.46 5.41 0.26
CA ARG A 43 5.67 5.49 1.09
C ARG A 43 6.31 6.87 1.03
N ASP A 44 6.47 7.43 -0.16
CA ASP A 44 7.11 8.72 -0.34
C ASP A 44 6.24 9.86 0.23
N TYR A 45 4.91 9.77 0.09
CA TYR A 45 3.97 10.72 0.69
C TYR A 45 4.04 10.74 2.23
N PHE A 46 4.23 9.58 2.87
CA PHE A 46 4.37 9.45 4.32
C PHE A 46 5.84 9.45 4.80
N GLY A 47 6.75 10.06 4.04
CA GLY A 47 8.12 10.30 4.49
C GLY A 47 8.95 9.03 4.75
N GLY A 48 8.60 7.91 4.12
CA GLY A 48 9.28 6.63 4.32
C GLY A 48 8.63 5.70 5.33
N ASP A 49 7.58 6.13 6.04
CA ASP A 49 6.88 5.29 7.02
C ASP A 49 6.10 4.16 6.31
N LEU A 50 6.56 2.93 6.49
CA LEU A 50 5.98 1.76 5.85
C LEU A 50 4.59 1.40 6.40
N TYR A 51 4.31 1.62 7.68
CA TYR A 51 3.01 1.29 8.26
C TYR A 51 1.93 2.24 7.76
N LEU A 52 2.26 3.54 7.68
CA LEU A 52 1.39 4.53 7.06
C LEU A 52 1.18 4.25 5.57
N ALA A 53 2.24 3.88 4.85
CA ALA A 53 2.14 3.52 3.44
C ALA A 53 1.22 2.31 3.21
N LEU A 54 1.33 1.27 4.03
CA LEU A 54 0.48 0.08 3.96
C LEU A 54 -0.98 0.39 4.33
N ALA A 55 -1.19 1.22 5.36
CA ALA A 55 -2.52 1.71 5.71
C ALA A 55 -3.15 2.49 4.55
N ALA A 56 -2.38 3.32 3.87
CA ALA A 56 -2.85 4.09 2.71
C ALA A 56 -3.11 3.21 1.49
N TYR A 57 -2.30 2.18 1.29
CA TYR A 57 -2.46 1.24 0.19
C TYR A 57 -3.79 0.48 0.30
N ASN A 58 -4.13 -0.02 1.48
CA ASN A 58 -5.34 -0.82 1.71
C ASN A 58 -6.56 0.03 2.11
N GLY A 59 -6.41 0.92 3.09
CA GLY A 59 -7.48 1.75 3.64
C GLY A 59 -7.66 3.11 2.95
N GLY A 60 -6.78 3.48 2.02
CA GLY A 60 -6.78 4.76 1.31
C GLY A 60 -5.98 5.87 2.01
N PRO A 61 -5.32 6.76 1.26
CA PRO A 61 -4.40 7.77 1.82
C PRO A 61 -5.06 8.78 2.74
N GLY A 62 -6.31 9.18 2.48
CA GLY A 62 -7.05 10.10 3.35
C GLY A 62 -7.32 9.51 4.74
N ASN A 63 -7.67 8.22 4.80
CA ASN A 63 -7.87 7.52 6.07
C ASN A 63 -6.55 7.34 6.81
N ALA A 64 -5.49 6.91 6.12
CA ALA A 64 -4.16 6.76 6.71
C ALA A 64 -3.64 8.08 7.30
N TYR A 65 -3.80 9.19 6.58
CA TYR A 65 -3.47 10.52 7.10
C TYR A 65 -4.29 10.87 8.34
N TYR A 66 -5.61 10.65 8.32
CA TYR A 66 -6.46 10.91 9.47
C TYR A 66 -6.07 10.07 10.71
N TRP A 67 -5.80 8.77 10.54
CA TRP A 67 -5.35 7.91 11.63
C TRP A 67 -3.97 8.32 12.16
N SER A 68 -3.06 8.78 11.30
CA SER A 68 -1.77 9.34 11.72
C SER A 68 -1.94 10.56 12.63
N GLN A 69 -2.91 11.43 12.34
CA GLN A 69 -3.22 12.57 13.20
C GLN A 69 -3.80 12.12 14.54
N LEU A 70 -4.65 11.08 14.56
CA LEU A 70 -5.21 10.52 15.79
C LEU A 70 -4.16 9.87 16.67
N SER A 71 -3.15 9.21 16.09
CA SER A 71 -2.06 8.62 16.86
C SER A 71 -1.00 9.63 17.28
N ASN A 72 -1.04 10.86 16.73
CA ASN A 72 -0.08 11.92 17.00
C ASN A 72 1.39 11.46 16.85
N GLY A 73 1.65 10.62 15.85
CA GLY A 73 2.99 10.07 15.58
C GLY A 73 3.42 8.93 16.51
N ASP A 74 2.57 8.47 17.44
CA ASP A 74 2.83 7.27 18.23
C ASP A 74 2.56 6.01 17.36
N PRO A 75 3.60 5.22 17.06
CA PRO A 75 3.47 4.03 16.21
C PRO A 75 2.73 2.88 16.91
N ASP A 76 2.81 2.78 18.24
CA ASP A 76 2.13 1.73 19.02
C ASP A 76 0.62 2.01 19.04
N LEU A 77 0.24 3.29 19.18
CA LEU A 77 -1.14 3.73 19.08
C LEU A 77 -1.69 3.68 17.65
N PHE A 78 -0.83 3.86 16.63
CA PHE A 78 -1.27 3.96 15.24
C PHE A 78 -2.12 2.77 14.80
N LEU A 79 -1.67 1.54 15.08
CA LEU A 79 -2.41 0.35 14.67
C LEU A 79 -3.79 0.25 15.36
N GLU A 80 -3.87 0.70 16.61
CA GLU A 80 -5.09 0.65 17.44
C GLU A 80 -6.13 1.70 17.02
N VAL A 81 -5.70 2.85 16.47
CA VAL A 81 -6.63 3.90 16.00
C VAL A 81 -7.17 3.67 14.59
N ILE A 82 -6.61 2.70 13.84
CA ILE A 82 -7.14 2.30 12.53
C ILE A 82 -8.54 1.72 12.72
N ARG A 83 -9.53 2.34 12.08
CA ARG A 83 -10.94 1.97 12.25
C ARG A 83 -11.39 0.80 11.39
N PHE A 84 -10.59 0.42 10.39
CA PHE A 84 -10.92 -0.68 9.50
C PHE A 84 -10.19 -1.94 9.95
N GLU A 85 -10.95 -2.92 10.44
CA GLU A 85 -10.38 -4.21 10.85
C GLU A 85 -9.61 -4.89 9.73
N GLU A 86 -10.07 -4.77 8.48
CA GLU A 86 -9.36 -5.30 7.32
C GLU A 86 -7.97 -4.69 7.20
N THR A 87 -7.84 -3.38 7.36
CA THR A 87 -6.55 -2.68 7.27
C THR A 87 -5.63 -3.06 8.42
N GLN A 88 -6.15 -3.24 9.63
CA GLN A 88 -5.36 -3.77 10.76
C GLN A 88 -4.82 -5.18 10.46
N ARG A 89 -5.70 -6.09 10.00
CA ARG A 89 -5.32 -7.46 9.64
C ARG A 89 -4.34 -7.51 8.47
N TYR A 90 -4.52 -6.63 7.49
CA TYR A 90 -3.64 -6.47 6.33
C TYR A 90 -2.23 -6.10 6.77
N ILE A 91 -2.08 -5.06 7.60
CA ILE A 91 -0.77 -4.60 8.08
C ILE A 91 -0.05 -5.71 8.87
N ARG A 92 -0.76 -6.38 9.80
CA ARG A 92 -0.18 -7.48 10.59
C ARG A 92 0.31 -8.62 9.69
N SER A 93 -0.52 -9.05 8.74
CA SER A 93 -0.17 -10.10 7.76
C SER A 93 1.07 -9.73 6.93
N ILE A 94 1.16 -8.49 6.45
CA ILE A 94 2.30 -8.04 5.65
C ILE A 94 3.58 -7.99 6.49
N ALA A 95 3.51 -7.54 7.75
CA ALA A 95 4.67 -7.53 8.63
C ALA A 95 5.21 -8.95 8.89
N GLU A 96 4.31 -9.91 9.14
CA GLU A 96 4.68 -11.33 9.31
C GLU A 96 5.32 -11.90 8.04
N LEU A 97 4.68 -11.72 6.89
CA LEU A 97 5.20 -12.19 5.61
C LEU A 97 6.54 -11.55 5.28
N MET A 98 6.68 -10.23 5.49
CA MET A 98 7.94 -9.52 5.25
C MET A 98 9.09 -10.16 6.03
N ASN A 99 8.90 -10.51 7.30
CA ASN A 99 9.91 -11.21 8.10
C ASN A 99 10.27 -12.58 7.50
N ILE A 100 9.29 -13.36 7.05
CA ILE A 100 9.53 -14.66 6.40
C ILE A 100 10.31 -14.47 5.08
N TYR A 101 9.89 -13.55 4.22
CA TYR A 101 10.59 -13.25 2.97
C TYR A 101 12.02 -12.81 3.26
N ARG A 102 12.21 -11.95 4.26
CA ARG A 102 13.54 -11.48 4.67
C ARG A 102 14.44 -12.63 5.09
N LEU A 103 13.94 -13.57 5.90
CA LEU A 103 14.69 -14.77 6.28
C LEU A 103 15.08 -15.66 5.10
N ILE A 104 14.21 -15.78 4.09
CA ILE A 104 14.47 -16.61 2.91
C ILE A 104 15.50 -15.95 1.98
N TYR A 105 15.39 -14.64 1.76
CA TYR A 105 16.17 -13.92 0.75
C TYR A 105 17.45 -13.26 1.28
N GLU A 106 17.54 -12.94 2.57
CA GLU A 106 18.77 -12.40 3.20
C GLU A 106 19.73 -13.49 3.68
N ARG A 107 19.31 -14.76 3.75
CA ARG A 107 20.17 -15.91 4.12
C ARG A 107 21.19 -16.32 3.04
N LYS A 108 21.56 -15.42 2.13
CA LYS A 108 22.62 -15.67 1.15
C LYS A 108 23.99 -15.34 1.69
#